data_AF-A0A525CPA9-F1
#
_entry.id   AF-A0A525CPA9-F1
#
_cell.length_a   1.000
_cell.length_b   1.000
_cell.length_c   1.000
_cell.angle_alpha   90.00
_cell.angle_beta   90.00
_cell.angle_gamma   90.00
#
_symmetry.space_group_name_H-M   'P 1'
#
loop_
_entity.id
_entity.type
_entity.pdbx_description
1 polymer ?
#
loop_
_entity_poly.entity_id
_entity_poly.type
_entity_poly.pdbx_seq_one_letter_code
_entity_poly.pdbx_strand_id
1 'polypeptide(L)' 'MTMPEMTGEKLAKEILPVRPDIPIILNTGFSHTITEPEANKFGIKKMVVKPLEGKALLRLVRGILDSNESE' A
#
# COMPACT_ATOMS: atom_id res chain seq x y z
N MET A 1 5.14 14.34 6.44
CA MET A 1 3.77 14.85 6.65
C MET A 1 2.93 14.42 5.45
N THR A 2 2.59 13.14 5.25
CA THR A 2 1.66 12.26 6.02
C THR A 2 0.33 12.96 6.30
N MET A 3 -0.75 12.28 5.91
CA MET A 3 -2.12 12.80 5.94
C MET A 3 -2.40 13.53 7.25
N PRO A 4 -3.22 14.60 7.24
CA PRO A 4 -3.65 15.22 8.49
C PRO A 4 -4.21 14.15 9.42
N GLU A 5 -3.85 14.22 10.70
CA GLU A 5 -4.40 13.39 11.79
C GLU A 5 -4.00 11.90 11.80
N MET A 6 -3.53 11.31 10.70
CA MET A 6 -3.16 9.89 10.65
C MET A 6 -2.08 9.53 9.62
N THR A 7 -1.40 8.41 9.83
CA THR A 7 -0.47 7.84 8.85
C THR A 7 -1.19 6.87 7.91
N GLY A 8 -0.66 6.68 6.69
CA GLY A 8 -1.19 5.68 5.76
C GLY A 8 -1.10 4.25 6.30
N GLU A 9 -0.09 3.97 7.14
CA GLU A 9 0.00 2.73 7.91
C GLU A 9 -1.18 2.55 8.86
N LYS A 10 -1.50 3.58 9.66
CA LYS A 10 -2.62 3.50 10.60
C LYS A 10 -3.92 3.26 9.83
N LEU A 11 -4.15 3.96 8.73
CA LEU A 11 -5.30 3.71 7.85
C LEU A 11 -5.34 2.26 7.34
N ALA A 12 -4.20 1.72 6.87
CA ALA A 12 -4.14 0.35 6.38
C ALA A 12 -4.48 -0.68 7.47
N LYS A 13 -4.03 -0.45 8.71
CA LYS A 13 -4.35 -1.31 9.86
C LYS A 13 -5.82 -1.29 10.24
N GLU A 14 -6.48 -0.14 10.13
CA GLU A 14 -7.89 0.01 10.49
C GLU A 14 -8.85 -0.44 9.37
N ILE A 15 -8.46 -0.29 8.09
CA ILE A 15 -9.33 -0.64 6.95
C ILE A 15 -9.40 -2.15 6.71
N LEU A 16 -8.31 -2.90 6.92
CA LEU A 16 -8.25 -4.33 6.61
C LEU A 16 -9.20 -5.20 7.45
N PRO A 17 -9.42 -4.94 8.76
CA PRO A 17 -10.46 -5.61 9.52
C PRO A 17 -11.88 -5.37 8.98
N VAL A 18 -12.12 -4.23 8.32
CA VAL A 18 -13.43 -3.86 7.75
C VAL A 18 -13.59 -4.40 6.33
N ARG A 19 -12.53 -4.36 5.52
CA ARG A 19 -12.47 -4.80 4.12
C ARG A 19 -11.19 -5.60 3.88
N PRO A 20 -11.15 -6.88 4.24
CA PRO A 20 -9.94 -7.71 4.08
C PRO A 20 -9.59 -7.99 2.62
N ASP A 21 -10.55 -7.81 1.71
CA ASP A 21 -10.43 -8.01 0.27
C ASP A 21 -9.78 -6.82 -0.47
N ILE A 22 -9.67 -5.64 0.17
CA ILE A 22 -9.16 -4.44 -0.51
C ILE A 22 -7.63 -4.49 -0.62
N PRO A 23 -7.05 -4.49 -1.83
CA PRO A 23 -5.60 -4.43 -1.97
C PRO A 23 -5.08 -3.03 -1.65
N ILE A 24 -4.03 -2.96 -0.82
CA ILE A 24 -3.44 -1.69 -0.37
C ILE A 24 -2.03 -1.53 -0.96
N ILE A 25 -1.79 -0.38 -1.59
CA ILE A 25 -0.46 0.08 -2.01
C ILE A 25 -0.07 1.29 -1.15
N LEU A 26 1.02 1.19 -0.40
CA LEU A 26 1.54 2.30 0.40
C LEU A 26 2.55 3.12 -0.40
N ASN A 27 2.22 4.39 -0.68
CA ASN A 27 3.09 5.31 -1.40
C ASN A 27 3.75 6.33 -0.45
N THR A 28 5.03 6.15 -0.13
CA THR A 28 5.76 6.95 0.87
C THR A 28 6.94 7.71 0.26
N GLY A 29 7.18 8.95 0.68
CA GLY A 29 8.43 9.68 0.41
C GLY A 29 9.41 9.64 1.58
N PHE A 30 9.06 8.89 2.63
CA PHE A 30 9.77 8.84 3.90
C PHE A 30 10.06 7.37 4.23
N SER A 31 11.32 6.97 4.08
CA SER A 31 11.78 5.57 4.24
C SER A 31 12.09 5.19 5.68
N HIS A 32 12.07 6.13 6.62
CA HIS A 32 12.53 5.90 7.99
C HIS A 32 11.47 5.35 8.95
N THR A 33 10.19 5.30 8.56
CA THR A 33 9.09 4.96 9.47
C THR A 33 8.52 3.56 9.26
N ILE A 34 8.73 2.94 8.09
CA ILE A 34 8.24 1.59 7.80
C ILE A 34 9.15 0.91 6.78
N THR A 35 9.47 -0.36 7.06
CA THR A 35 10.21 -1.23 6.14
C THR A 35 9.24 -2.09 5.31
N GLU A 36 9.67 -2.55 4.13
CA GLU A 36 8.85 -3.45 3.28
C GLU A 36 8.40 -4.74 4.01
N PRO A 37 9.24 -5.39 4.86
CA PRO A 37 8.80 -6.51 5.69
C PRO A 37 7.70 -6.18 6.68
N GLU A 38 7.73 -4.99 7.30
CA GLU A 38 6.68 -4.56 8.22
C GLU A 38 5.37 -4.27 7.48
N ALA A 39 5.44 -3.61 6.33
CA ALA A 39 4.28 -3.36 5.49
C ALA A 39 3.57 -4.66 5.08
N ASN A 40 4.32 -5.69 4.68
CA ASN A 40 3.77 -7.00 4.34
C ASN A 40 3.04 -7.66 5.52
N LYS A 41 3.57 -7.54 6.75
CA LYS A 41 2.91 -8.05 7.97
C LYS A 41 1.58 -7.37 8.24
N PHE A 42 1.42 -6.12 7.80
CA PHE A 42 0.17 -5.37 7.93
C PHE A 42 -0.81 -5.62 6.77
N GLY A 43 -0.57 -6.60 5.91
CA GLY A 43 -1.46 -6.89 4.77
C GLY A 43 -1.36 -5.89 3.61
N ILE A 44 -0.35 -5.01 3.62
CA ILE A 44 -0.07 -4.11 2.51
C ILE A 44 0.58 -4.93 1.38
N LYS A 45 0.00 -4.88 0.18
CA LYS A 45 0.45 -5.68 -0.96
C LYS A 45 1.73 -5.15 -1.59
N LYS A 46 1.92 -3.82 -1.58
CA LYS A 46 3.14 -3.20 -2.09
C LYS A 46 3.45 -1.88 -1.43
N MET A 47 4.73 -1.64 -1.18
CA MET A 47 5.24 -0.32 -0.82
C MET A 47 5.99 0.29 -2.01
N VAL A 48 5.74 1.58 -2.26
CA VAL A 48 6.37 2.35 -3.33
C VAL A 48 6.91 3.66 -2.78
N VAL A 49 8.08 4.05 -3.28
CA VAL A 49 8.74 5.28 -2.87
C VAL A 49 8.40 6.40 -3.84
N LYS A 50 8.15 7.60 -3.32
CA LYS A 50 7.96 8.81 -4.12
C LYS A 50 9.31 9.33 -4.64
N PRO A 51 9.37 9.90 -5.87
CA PRO A 51 8.27 10.03 -6.82
C PRO A 51 7.95 8.71 -7.54
N LEU A 52 6.68 8.51 -7.87
CA LEU A 52 6.22 7.36 -8.65
C LEU A 52 5.70 7.83 -10.00
N GLU A 53 6.26 7.29 -11.07
CA GLU A 53 5.78 7.58 -12.43
C GLU A 53 4.40 6.99 -12.69
N GLY A 54 3.56 7.71 -13.45
CA GLY A 54 2.20 7.25 -13.77
C GLY A 54 2.17 5.89 -14.47
N LYS A 55 3.08 5.63 -15.42
CA LYS A 55 3.18 4.31 -16.08
C LYS A 55 3.53 3.19 -15.09
N ALA A 56 4.39 3.47 -14.11
CA ALA A 56 4.73 2.51 -13.08
C ALA A 56 3.54 2.25 -12.15
N LEU A 57 2.81 3.29 -11.75
CA LEU A 57 1.57 3.15 -10.97
C LEU A 57 0.53 2.30 -11.70
N LEU A 58 0.29 2.55 -12.99
CA LEU A 58 -0.68 1.79 -13.79
C LEU A 58 -0.31 0.30 -13.86
N ARG A 59 0.97 -0.02 -14.09
CA ARG A 59 1.45 -1.42 -14.10
C ARG A 59 1.27 -2.09 -12.74
N LEU A 60 1.54 -1.37 -11.65
CA LEU A 60 1.37 -1.89 -10.30
C LEU A 60 -0.09 -2.17 -9.97
N VAL A 61 -0.98 -1.21 -10.25
CA VAL A 61 -2.42 -1.39 -10.03
C VAL A 61 -2.94 -2.56 -10.85
N ARG A 62 -2.60 -2.62 -12.15
CA ARG A 62 -3.01 -3.73 -13.02
C ARG A 62 -2.51 -5.07 -12.49
N GLY A 63 -1.23 -5.19 -12.18
CA GLY A 63 -0.65 -6.43 -11.67
C GLY A 63 -1.30 -6.91 -10.36
N ILE A 64 -1.65 -5.98 -9.45
CA ILE A 64 -2.30 -6.34 -8.18
C ILE A 64 -3.75 -6.78 -8.40
N LEU A 65 -4.50 -6.10 -9.27
CA LEU A 65 -5.88 -6.48 -9.57
C LEU A 65 -5.96 -7.81 -10.33
N ASP A 66 -5.07 -8.03 -11.31
CA ASP A 66 -5.02 -9.28 -12.07
C ASP A 66 -4.56 -10.46 -11.18
N SER A 67 -3.68 -10.21 -10.20
CA SER A 67 -3.25 -11.25 -9.23
C SER A 67 -4.35 -11.62 -8.23
N ASN A 68 -5.39 -10.78 -8.09
CA ASN A 68 -6.57 -11.07 -7.30
C ASN A 68 -7.64 -11.85 -8.09
N GLU A 69 -7.44 -12.11 -9.40
CA GLU A 69 -8.32 -12.95 -10.23
C GLU A 69 -7.94 -14.43 -10.22
N SER A 70 -7.23 -14.92 -9.20
CA SER A 70 -6.88 -16.34 -9.08
C SER A 70 -7.45 -16.97 -7.81
N GLU A 71 -8.43 -17.85 -8.05
CA GLU A 71 -9.26 -18.73 -7.17
C GLU A 71 -10.50 -18.14 -6.49
#